data_AF-A0A7V6Z1B4-F1
#
_entry.id   AF-A0A7V6Z1B4-F1
#
_cell.length_a   1.000
_cell.length_b   1.000
_cell.length_c   1.000
_cell.angle_alpha   90.00
_cell.angle_beta   90.00
_cell.angle_gamma   90.00
#
_symmetry.space_group_name_H-M   'P 1'
#
loop_
_entity.id
_entity.type
_entity.pdbx_description
1 polymer ?
#
loop_
_entity_poly.entity_id
_entity_poly.type
_entity_poly.pdbx_seq_one_letter_code
_entity_poly.pdbx_strand_id
1 'polypeptide(L)' 'MPEERKSFLLRIPPDLWKELEKWAADELRSVNGQIEYILRQAVEKRRRAQEKEE' A
#
# COMPACT_ATOMS: atom_id res chain seq x y z
N MET A 1 -3.77 -22.98 1.53
CA MET A 1 -4.90 -22.02 1.43
C MET A 1 -4.28 -20.64 1.22
N PRO A 2 -4.72 -19.82 0.25
CA PRO A 2 -4.26 -18.44 0.21
C PRO A 2 -4.59 -17.77 1.55
N GLU A 3 -3.63 -17.07 2.15
CA GLU A 3 -3.82 -16.36 3.42
C GLU A 3 -5.07 -15.47 3.33
N GLU A 4 -5.93 -15.56 4.33
CA GLU A 4 -7.18 -14.82 4.36
C GLU A 4 -6.88 -13.32 4.40
N ARG A 5 -7.30 -12.59 3.36
CA ARG A 5 -7.10 -11.14 3.30
C ARG A 5 -8.05 -10.45 4.27
N LYS A 6 -7.50 -9.72 5.23
CA LYS A 6 -8.29 -8.94 6.17
C LYS A 6 -8.89 -7.71 5.47
N SER A 7 -10.20 -7.69 5.30
CA SER A 7 -10.93 -6.50 4.84
C SER A 7 -11.17 -5.53 6.00
N PHE A 8 -10.87 -4.25 5.79
CA PHE A 8 -11.14 -3.19 6.75
C PHE A 8 -11.47 -1.88 6.03
N LEU A 9 -12.22 -1.00 6.71
CA LEU A 9 -12.50 0.34 6.20
C LEU A 9 -11.32 1.27 6.49
N LEU A 10 -10.71 1.78 5.42
CA LEU A 10 -9.62 2.75 5.52
C LEU A 10 -10.18 4.16 5.31
N ARG A 11 -9.86 5.08 6.22
CA ARG A 11 -10.21 6.49 6.09
C ARG A 11 -9.07 7.21 5.37
N ILE A 12 -9.33 7.73 4.18
CA ILE A 12 -8.32 8.40 3.34
C ILE A 12 -8.85 9.80 2.96
N PRO A 13 -8.02 10.84 3.06
CA PRO A 13 -8.33 12.16 2.50
C PRO A 13 -8.68 12.09 0.99
N PRO A 14 -9.70 12.81 0.50
CA PRO A 14 -10.14 12.69 -0.89
C PRO A 14 -9.09 13.07 -1.95
N ASP A 15 -8.19 14.00 -1.62
CA ASP A 15 -7.03 14.39 -2.42
C ASP A 15 -6.04 13.22 -2.57
N LEU A 16 -5.67 12.58 -1.45
CA LEU A 16 -4.79 11.41 -1.48
C LEU A 16 -5.42 10.24 -2.26
N TRP A 17 -6.75 10.04 -2.15
CA TRP A 17 -7.43 9.00 -2.93
C TRP A 17 -7.30 9.23 -4.44
N LYS A 18 -7.46 10.47 -4.91
CA LYS A 18 -7.32 10.81 -6.34
C LYS A 18 -5.90 10.56 -6.85
N GLU A 19 -4.89 10.86 -6.05
CA GLU A 19 -3.49 10.58 -6.41
C GLU A 19 -3.25 9.06 -6.52
N LEU A 20 -3.79 8.28 -5.58
CA LEU A 20 -3.70 6.82 -5.61
C LEU A 20 -4.44 6.21 -6.81
N GLU A 21 -5.62 6.74 -7.17
CA GLU A 21 -6.36 6.32 -8.36
C GLU A 21 -5.57 6.57 -9.65
N LYS A 22 -5.02 7.77 -9.80
CA LYS A 22 -4.18 8.11 -10.95
C LYS A 22 -2.95 7.22 -11.04
N TRP A 23 -2.23 7.04 -9.93
CA TRP A 23 -1.04 6.20 -9.90
C TRP A 23 -1.36 4.72 -10.22
N ALA A 24 -2.45 4.19 -9.68
CA ALA A 24 -2.89 2.85 -10.02
C ALA A 24 -3.21 2.70 -11.52
N ALA A 25 -3.87 3.71 -12.12
CA ALA A 25 -4.15 3.73 -13.55
C ALA A 25 -2.87 3.77 -14.40
N ASP A 26 -1.90 4.61 -14.01
CA ASP A 26 -0.60 4.72 -14.70
C ASP A 26 0.19 3.39 -14.67
N GLU A 27 0.04 2.59 -13.61
CA GLU A 27 0.66 1.26 -13.48
C GLU A 27 -0.22 0.08 -13.95
N LEU A 28 -1.38 0.36 -14.57
CA LEU A 28 -2.36 -0.66 -15.01
C LEU A 28 -2.76 -1.62 -13.87
N ARG A 29 -2.94 -1.08 -12.66
CA ARG A 29 -3.29 -1.82 -11.44
C ARG A 29 -4.64 -1.37 -10.90
N SER A 30 -5.30 -2.24 -10.13
CA SER A 30 -6.43 -1.80 -9.30
C SER A 30 -5.94 -0.92 -8.16
N VAL A 31 -6.78 0.01 -7.69
CA VAL A 31 -6.45 0.89 -6.57
C VAL A 31 -6.12 0.09 -5.31
N ASN A 32 -6.88 -0.98 -5.03
CA ASN A 32 -6.58 -1.89 -3.91
C ASN A 32 -5.21 -2.56 -4.06
N GLY A 33 -4.86 -3.01 -5.26
CA GLY A 33 -3.53 -3.57 -5.53
C GLY A 33 -2.42 -2.54 -5.34
N GLN A 34 -2.66 -1.28 -5.73
CA GLN A 34 -1.71 -0.18 -5.53
C GLN A 34 -1.48 0.09 -4.04
N ILE A 35 -2.56 0.16 -3.26
CA ILE A 35 -2.49 0.34 -1.80
C ILE A 35 -1.73 -0.81 -1.16
N GLU A 36 -2.02 -2.06 -1.53
CA GLU A 36 -1.30 -3.23 -1.02
C GLU A 36 0.21 -3.14 -1.32
N TYR A 37 0.57 -2.78 -2.56
CA TYR A 37 1.96 -2.62 -2.98
C TYR A 37 2.70 -1.56 -2.15
N ILE A 38 2.10 -0.37 -2.00
CA ILE A 38 2.67 0.73 -1.22
C ILE A 38 2.87 0.32 0.25
N LEU A 39 1.87 -0.33 0.86
CA LEU A 39 1.96 -0.78 2.26
C LEU A 39 3.06 -1.83 2.46
N ARG A 40 3.19 -2.80 1.55
CA ARG A 40 4.28 -3.78 1.59
C ARG A 40 5.65 -3.11 1.52
N GLN A 41 5.83 -2.18 0.58
CA GLN A 41 7.08 -1.42 0.43
C GLN A 41 7.40 -0.59 1.68
N ALA A 42 6.40 0.06 2.27
CA ALA A 42 6.59 0.86 3.49
C ALA A 42 7.04 0.01 4.68
N VAL A 43 6.42 -1.16 4.89
CA VAL A 43 6.81 -2.10 5.96
C VAL A 43 8.22 -2.64 5.73
N GLU A 44 8.56 -3.06 4.51
CA GLU A 44 9.90 -3.54 4.18
C GLU A 44 10.98 -2.47 4.37
N LYS A 45 10.68 -1.23 3.98
CA LYS A 45 11.59 -0.09 4.18
C LYS A 45 11.81 0.18 5.66
N ARG A 46 10.75 0.15 6.48
CA ARG A 46 10.85 0.30 7.93
C ARG A 46 11.69 -0.81 8.55
N ARG A 47 11.41 -2.07 8.21
CA ARG A 47 12.15 -3.24 8.73
C ARG A 47 13.64 -3.13 8.44
N ARG A 48 14.01 -2.81 7.20
CA ARG A 48 15.40 -2.60 6.78
C ARG A 48 16.08 -1.41 7.46
N ALA A 49 15.32 -0.40 7.89
CA ALA A 49 15.89 0.71 8.66
C ALA A 49 16.23 0.27 10.08
N GLN A 50 15.37 -0.54 10.72
CA GLN A 50 15.60 -1.05 12.08
C GLN A 50 16.81 -2.00 12.13
N GLU A 51 16.98 -2.88 11.13
CA GLU A 51 18.14 -3.80 11.04
C GLU A 51 19.50 -3.08 10.90
N LYS A 52 19.51 -1.79 10.54
CA LYS A 52 20.75 -0.99 10.42
C LYS A 52 21.11 -0.23 11.69
N GLU A 53 20.17 -0.14 12.63
CA GLU A 53 20.35 0.54 13.92
C GLU A 53 20.79 -0.43 15.03
N GLU A 54 20.69 -1.74 14.78
CA GLU A 54 21.25 -2.85 15.61
C GLU A 54 22.66 -3.24 15.13
#